data_AF-A0A353EA87-F1
#
_entry.id   AF-A0A353EA87-F1
#
_cell.length_a   1.000
_cell.length_b   1.000
_cell.length_c   1.000
_cell.angle_alpha   90.00
_cell.angle_beta   90.00
_cell.angle_gamma   90.00
#
_symmetry.space_group_name_H-M   'P 1'
#
loop_
_entity.id
_entity.type
_entity.pdbx_description
1 polymer ?
#
loop_
_entity_poly.entity_id
_entity_poly.type
_entity_poly.pdbx_seq_one_letter_code
_entity_poly.pdbx_strand_id
1 'polypeptide(L)'
;TVALIAGGHTFGKMHGAHKPKDCLDADPGAAGVEMQGLGWKNNCGKGHSEDTITSGLEGAWTQAPTKWTSLYLQNLLNNDWEKTKSPAGGKQWQPEDKALHTSVPDAHVKGKYHAPVMTTADLALKFDPEYRKIAEKFLNDPEAFRLAFAKAWYKLTHRDMGPQSRYLADSAPQEDLIWKDPLPQAETKAISQRQVEKLKAQILESGLTPS
;
A
#
# COMPACT_ATOMS: atom_id res chain seq x y z
N THR A 1 3.77 -8.15 -4.03
CA THR A 1 3.63 -7.96 -2.58
C THR A 1 4.80 -7.22 -1.98
N VAL A 2 6.02 -7.79 -1.95
CA VAL A 2 7.23 -7.13 -1.39
C VAL A 2 7.40 -5.69 -1.86
N ALA A 3 7.29 -5.44 -3.18
CA ALA A 3 7.42 -4.10 -3.73
C ALA A 3 6.40 -3.10 -3.16
N LEU A 4 5.13 -3.49 -3.00
CA LEU A 4 4.08 -2.63 -2.45
C LEU A 4 4.31 -2.31 -0.97
N ILE A 5 4.67 -3.31 -0.17
CA ILE A 5 4.90 -3.12 1.27
C ILE A 5 6.16 -2.27 1.47
N ALA A 6 7.29 -2.69 0.90
CA ALA A 6 8.55 -1.97 1.05
C ALA A 6 8.50 -0.56 0.47
N GLY A 7 7.86 -0.38 -0.70
CA GLY A 7 7.70 0.93 -1.32
C GLY A 7 6.72 1.83 -0.57
N GLY A 8 5.63 1.28 -0.04
CA GLY A 8 4.69 2.02 0.80
C GLY A 8 5.32 2.46 2.12
N HIS A 9 5.92 1.53 2.86
CA HIS A 9 6.57 1.78 4.15
C HIS A 9 7.95 2.46 4.02
N THR A 10 8.40 2.79 2.81
CA THR A 10 9.48 3.78 2.63
C THR A 10 9.05 5.17 3.12
N PHE A 11 7.74 5.43 3.15
CA PHE A 11 7.16 6.72 3.51
C PHE A 11 6.39 6.70 4.83
N GLY A 12 6.35 7.85 5.48
CA GLY A 12 5.47 8.14 6.60
C GLY A 12 5.81 7.38 7.87
N LYS A 13 4.79 7.20 8.71
CA LYS A 13 4.88 6.57 10.03
C LYS A 13 3.54 5.97 10.45
N MET A 14 3.57 5.19 11.53
CA MET A 14 2.38 4.76 12.27
C MET A 14 2.08 5.73 13.43
N HIS A 15 0.84 5.66 13.94
CA HIS A 15 0.34 6.53 15.01
C HIS A 15 -0.36 5.73 16.13
N GLY A 16 0.13 5.91 17.35
CA GLY A 16 -0.19 5.13 18.54
C GLY A 16 0.37 5.78 19.80
N ALA A 17 0.27 7.11 19.90
CA ALA A 17 0.76 7.91 21.02
C ALA A 17 0.09 7.53 22.36
N HIS A 18 -1.19 7.12 22.33
CA HIS A 18 -1.96 6.67 23.50
C HIS A 18 -2.83 5.46 23.13
N LYS A 19 -3.40 4.78 24.14
CA LYS A 19 -4.29 3.63 23.94
C LYS A 19 -5.59 4.09 23.26
N PRO A 20 -5.94 3.54 22.07
CA PRO A 20 -7.14 3.96 21.34
C PRO A 20 -8.42 3.89 22.16
N LYS A 21 -8.63 2.80 22.92
CA LYS A 21 -9.84 2.58 23.72
C LYS A 21 -10.08 3.61 24.83
N ASP A 22 -9.04 4.33 25.24
CA ASP A 22 -9.10 5.28 26.35
C ASP A 22 -9.20 6.73 25.80
N CYS A 23 -8.98 6.93 24.50
CA CYS A 23 -8.76 8.25 23.89
C CYS A 23 -9.60 8.55 22.65
N LEU A 24 -9.97 7.53 21.86
CA LEU A 24 -10.70 7.70 20.60
C LEU A 24 -12.20 7.48 20.81
N ASP A 25 -12.99 8.45 20.35
CA ASP A 25 -14.44 8.31 20.22
C ASP A 25 -14.82 7.40 19.03
N ALA A 26 -16.13 7.26 18.80
CA ALA A 26 -16.72 6.45 17.75
C ALA A 26 -16.16 6.77 16.35
N ASP A 27 -16.16 5.75 15.48
CA ASP A 27 -15.81 5.88 14.08
C ASP A 27 -16.83 6.75 13.31
N PRO A 28 -16.53 7.17 12.06
CA PRO A 28 -17.40 8.06 11.31
C PRO A 28 -18.85 7.57 11.15
N GLY A 29 -19.11 6.27 11.14
CA GLY A 29 -20.45 5.70 11.02
C GLY A 29 -21.32 5.82 12.27
N ALA A 30 -20.69 6.09 13.44
CA ALA A 30 -21.36 6.20 14.73
C ALA A 30 -21.06 7.52 15.46
N ALA A 31 -20.26 8.41 14.87
CA ALA A 31 -19.99 9.74 15.39
C ALA A 31 -21.22 10.67 15.29
N GLY A 32 -21.32 11.64 16.21
CA GLY A 32 -22.39 12.63 16.19
C GLY A 32 -22.31 13.54 14.95
N VAL A 33 -23.45 14.13 14.57
CA VAL A 33 -23.57 14.98 13.37
C VAL A 33 -22.65 16.21 13.41
N GLU A 34 -22.31 16.69 14.62
CA GLU A 34 -21.37 17.78 14.86
C GLU A 34 -19.95 17.47 14.36
N MET A 35 -19.60 16.19 14.17
CA MET A 35 -18.33 15.76 13.59
C MET A 35 -18.29 15.88 12.06
N GLN A 36 -19.41 16.20 11.41
CA GLN A 36 -19.48 16.49 9.97
C GLN A 36 -18.88 15.36 9.09
N GLY A 37 -19.16 14.11 9.45
CA GLY A 37 -18.68 12.93 8.72
C GLY A 37 -17.26 12.49 9.09
N LEU A 38 -16.60 13.17 10.04
CA LEU A 38 -15.39 12.68 10.68
C LEU A 38 -15.73 11.77 11.88
N GLY A 39 -14.74 11.01 12.34
CA GLY A 39 -14.83 10.14 13.51
C GLY A 39 -13.47 9.96 14.15
N TRP A 40 -13.35 9.04 15.11
CA TRP A 40 -12.15 8.81 15.90
C TRP A 40 -11.60 10.10 16.52
N LYS A 41 -12.50 10.94 17.06
CA LYS A 41 -12.10 12.15 17.77
C LYS A 41 -11.18 11.74 18.92
N ASN A 42 -10.00 12.33 18.94
CA ASN A 42 -8.98 12.02 19.93
C ASN A 42 -9.05 13.01 21.09
N ASN A 43 -9.40 12.51 22.26
CA ASN A 43 -9.56 13.28 23.50
C ASN A 43 -8.29 13.27 24.38
N CYS A 44 -7.19 12.66 23.92
CA CYS A 44 -5.92 12.63 24.63
C CYS A 44 -4.91 13.63 24.05
N GLY A 45 -4.17 14.28 24.95
CA GLY A 45 -3.17 15.28 24.59
C GLY A 45 -3.76 16.41 23.75
N LYS A 46 -3.11 16.74 22.63
CA LYS A 46 -3.61 17.71 21.64
C LYS A 46 -4.69 17.16 20.71
N GLY A 47 -4.90 15.84 20.69
CA GLY A 47 -5.78 15.18 19.73
C GLY A 47 -5.21 15.04 18.31
N HIS A 48 -4.03 15.59 18.04
CA HIS A 48 -3.35 15.59 16.74
C HIS A 48 -1.83 15.70 16.90
N SER A 49 -1.09 15.76 15.78
CA SER A 49 0.38 15.88 15.75
C SER A 49 1.07 14.76 16.54
N GLU A 50 1.89 15.06 17.55
CA GLU A 50 2.60 14.10 18.38
C GLU A 50 1.68 13.19 19.22
N ASP A 51 0.42 13.60 19.41
CA ASP A 51 -0.59 12.84 20.14
C ASP A 51 -1.52 12.04 19.23
N THR A 52 -1.26 12.00 17.92
CA THR A 52 -2.10 11.29 16.94
C THR A 52 -2.17 9.78 17.26
N ILE A 53 -3.37 9.21 17.13
CA ILE A 53 -3.63 7.78 17.30
C ILE A 53 -4.37 7.27 16.06
N THR A 54 -3.93 6.14 15.51
CA THR A 54 -4.62 5.48 14.39
C THR A 54 -4.58 3.97 14.57
N SER A 55 -3.44 3.34 14.30
CA SER A 55 -3.29 1.88 14.43
C SER A 55 -2.98 1.42 15.84
N GLY A 56 -2.48 2.31 16.71
CA GLY A 56 -1.91 1.95 18.00
C GLY A 56 -0.47 1.41 17.92
N LEU A 57 0.12 1.37 16.73
CA LEU A 57 1.57 1.21 16.55
C LEU A 57 2.20 2.59 16.39
N GLU A 58 3.47 2.77 16.77
CA GLU A 58 4.08 4.11 16.83
C GLU A 58 5.49 4.10 16.26
N GLY A 59 5.79 5.11 15.43
CA GLY A 59 7.12 5.33 14.88
C GLY A 59 7.18 5.21 13.35
N ALA A 60 8.30 5.66 12.79
CA ALA A 60 8.57 5.61 11.35
C ALA A 60 9.56 4.50 11.00
N TRP A 61 9.48 3.99 9.78
CA TRP A 61 10.36 2.93 9.29
C TRP A 61 11.75 3.44 8.88
N THR A 62 11.85 4.72 8.48
CA THR A 62 13.05 5.28 7.84
C THR A 62 13.45 6.61 8.46
N GLN A 63 14.73 6.97 8.32
CA GLN A 63 15.29 8.25 8.76
C GLN A 63 14.88 9.42 7.84
N ALA A 64 14.31 9.12 6.66
CA ALA A 64 13.80 10.11 5.72
C ALA A 64 12.34 9.78 5.30
N PRO A 65 11.35 9.89 6.20
CA PRO A 65 9.98 9.43 5.96
C PRO A 65 9.24 10.12 4.80
N THR A 66 9.77 11.22 4.29
CA THR A 66 9.15 12.02 3.22
C THR A 66 9.89 11.91 1.88
N LYS A 67 10.84 10.98 1.77
CA LYS A 67 11.67 10.81 0.57
C LYS A 67 11.65 9.36 0.10
N TRP A 68 11.57 9.18 -1.22
CA TRP A 68 11.83 7.86 -1.82
C TRP A 68 13.31 7.51 -1.62
N THR A 69 13.57 6.44 -0.87
CA THR A 69 14.91 5.95 -0.54
C THR A 69 14.88 4.42 -0.43
N SER A 70 16.04 3.78 -0.37
CA SER A 70 16.13 2.35 -0.05
C SER A 70 16.28 2.09 1.46
N LEU A 71 16.08 3.11 2.31
CA LEU A 71 16.28 3.03 3.76
C LEU A 71 15.37 2.00 4.42
N TYR A 72 14.15 1.78 3.92
CA TYR A 72 13.28 0.73 4.46
C TYR A 72 13.94 -0.65 4.35
N LEU A 73 14.42 -1.02 3.15
CA LEU A 73 15.05 -2.31 2.90
C LEU A 73 16.41 -2.42 3.61
N GLN A 74 17.19 -1.34 3.65
CA GLN A 74 18.45 -1.27 4.41
C GLN A 74 18.20 -1.50 5.90
N ASN A 75 17.26 -0.76 6.50
CA ASN A 75 16.93 -0.90 7.91
C ASN A 75 16.43 -2.31 8.20
N LEU A 76 15.51 -2.83 7.37
CA LEU A 76 14.93 -4.16 7.56
C LEU A 76 16.00 -5.27 7.54
N LEU A 77 16.83 -5.31 6.50
CA LEU A 77 17.71 -6.45 6.24
C LEU A 77 19.02 -6.40 7.04
N ASN A 78 19.55 -5.19 7.30
CA ASN A 78 20.89 -5.02 7.89
C ASN A 78 20.89 -4.94 9.43
N ASN A 79 19.72 -4.89 10.06
CA ASN A 79 19.61 -4.84 11.53
C ASN A 79 18.96 -6.09 12.08
N ASP A 80 19.37 -6.47 13.28
CA ASP A 80 18.63 -7.41 14.12
C ASP A 80 17.58 -6.67 14.95
N TRP A 81 16.47 -7.36 15.22
CA TRP A 81 15.22 -6.76 15.67
C TRP A 81 14.74 -7.42 16.96
N GLU A 82 14.61 -6.62 18.01
CA GLU A 82 14.02 -7.03 19.28
C GLU A 82 12.56 -6.58 19.39
N LYS A 83 11.73 -7.42 20.03
CA LYS A 83 10.32 -7.11 20.24
C LYS A 83 10.17 -6.04 21.31
N THR A 84 9.39 -5.02 21.01
CA THR A 84 9.06 -3.91 21.92
C THR A 84 7.55 -3.63 21.91
N LYS A 85 7.12 -2.62 22.66
CA LYS A 85 5.74 -2.14 22.67
C LYS A 85 5.67 -0.65 22.34
N SER A 86 4.68 -0.26 21.54
CA SER A 86 4.32 1.15 21.36
C SER A 86 3.83 1.77 22.67
N PRO A 87 3.73 3.11 22.77
CA PRO A 87 3.07 3.77 23.89
C PRO A 87 1.63 3.28 24.13
N ALA A 88 0.90 2.97 23.06
CA ALA A 88 -0.42 2.34 23.12
C ALA A 88 -0.42 0.84 23.50
N GLY A 89 0.75 0.22 23.68
CA GLY A 89 0.91 -1.19 24.06
C GLY A 89 0.89 -2.19 22.89
N GLY A 90 0.87 -1.71 21.65
CA GLY A 90 0.93 -2.54 20.44
C GLY A 90 2.30 -3.21 20.27
N LYS A 91 2.31 -4.47 19.85
CA LYS A 91 3.56 -5.23 19.61
C LYS A 91 4.22 -4.73 18.32
N GLN A 92 5.46 -4.25 18.43
CA GLN A 92 6.28 -3.81 17.30
C GLN A 92 7.74 -4.19 17.54
N TRP A 93 8.62 -3.80 16.62
CA TRP A 93 10.03 -4.18 16.65
C TRP A 93 10.92 -2.96 16.50
N GLN A 94 12.02 -2.94 17.24
CA GLN A 94 13.06 -1.90 17.18
C GLN A 94 14.43 -2.58 16.96
N PRO A 95 15.44 -1.87 16.42
CA PRO A 95 16.78 -2.42 16.28
C PRO A 95 17.37 -2.80 17.63
N GLU A 96 18.09 -3.91 17.68
CA GLU A 96 18.91 -4.28 18.84
C GLU A 96 20.06 -3.28 19.05
N ASP A 97 20.63 -2.76 17.94
CA ASP A 97 21.66 -1.73 17.97
C ASP A 97 21.09 -0.40 18.50
N LYS A 98 21.56 -0.02 19.70
CA LYS A 98 21.16 1.20 20.39
C LYS A 98 21.63 2.47 19.69
N ALA A 99 22.65 2.40 18.82
CA ALA A 99 23.09 3.56 18.05
C ALA A 99 22.00 4.09 17.10
N LEU A 100 21.08 3.22 16.67
CA LEU A 100 19.96 3.60 15.79
C LEU A 100 18.77 4.21 16.54
N HIS A 101 18.76 4.18 17.88
CA HIS A 101 17.61 4.64 18.70
C HIS A 101 17.38 6.15 18.68
N THR A 102 18.31 6.91 18.09
CA THR A 102 18.19 8.34 17.88
C THR A 102 18.41 8.73 16.41
N SER A 103 18.10 7.83 15.47
CA SER A 103 18.38 8.04 14.04
C SER A 103 17.22 8.63 13.25
N VAL A 104 15.98 8.44 13.72
CA VAL A 104 14.77 8.93 13.03
C VAL A 104 14.30 10.23 13.67
N PRO A 105 14.19 11.35 12.94
CA PRO A 105 13.67 12.60 13.49
C PRO A 105 12.20 12.47 13.88
N ASP A 106 11.81 13.08 15.00
CA ASP A 106 10.41 13.22 15.39
C ASP A 106 9.64 14.05 14.34
N ALA A 107 8.39 13.67 14.07
CA ALA A 107 7.57 14.28 13.03
C ALA A 107 7.13 15.72 13.37
N HIS A 108 7.08 16.09 14.66
CA HIS A 108 6.52 17.36 15.12
C HIS A 108 7.40 18.11 16.12
N VAL A 109 8.25 17.41 16.88
CA VAL A 109 9.09 18.00 17.93
C VAL A 109 10.53 18.17 17.46
N LYS A 110 10.93 19.42 17.19
CA LYS A 110 12.30 19.75 16.75
C LYS A 110 13.33 19.28 17.78
N GLY A 111 14.37 18.59 17.31
CA GLY A 111 15.48 18.11 18.14
C GLY A 111 15.20 16.80 18.88
N LYS A 112 14.01 16.21 18.73
CA LYS A 112 13.68 14.88 19.24
C LYS A 112 13.88 13.83 18.16
N TYR A 113 14.34 12.66 18.57
CA TYR A 113 14.65 11.53 17.69
C TYR A 113 14.19 10.22 18.31
N HIS A 114 14.04 9.20 17.45
CA HIS A 114 13.53 7.87 17.78
C HIS A 114 14.32 6.78 17.06
N ALA A 115 14.10 5.53 17.49
CA ALA A 115 14.48 4.36 16.72
C ALA A 115 13.61 4.24 15.46
N PRO A 116 14.12 3.70 14.34
CA PRO A 116 13.25 3.17 13.31
C PRO A 116 12.47 1.99 13.87
N VAL A 117 11.28 1.75 13.35
CA VAL A 117 10.42 0.65 13.80
C VAL A 117 10.00 -0.24 12.65
N MET A 118 9.74 -1.50 12.96
CA MET A 118 9.14 -2.47 12.03
C MET A 118 7.94 -3.13 12.67
N THR A 119 6.95 -3.47 11.85
CA THR A 119 5.84 -4.34 12.25
C THR A 119 6.22 -5.81 12.09
N THR A 120 5.43 -6.71 12.66
CA THR A 120 5.59 -8.16 12.39
C THR A 120 5.41 -8.49 10.90
N ALA A 121 4.54 -7.76 10.20
CA ALA A 121 4.35 -7.93 8.76
C ALA A 121 5.58 -7.49 7.95
N ASP A 122 6.27 -6.44 8.39
CA ASP A 122 7.54 -6.02 7.79
C ASP A 122 8.62 -7.10 7.99
N LEU A 123 8.75 -7.62 9.22
CA LEU A 123 9.72 -8.67 9.51
C LEU A 123 9.46 -9.96 8.73
N ALA A 124 8.20 -10.26 8.37
CA ALA A 124 7.91 -11.38 7.48
C ALA A 124 8.66 -11.28 6.14
N LEU A 125 8.96 -10.06 5.65
CA LEU A 125 9.77 -9.88 4.45
C LEU A 125 11.26 -10.23 4.64
N LYS A 126 11.78 -10.17 5.87
CA LYS A 126 13.15 -10.58 6.23
C LYS A 126 13.25 -12.09 6.50
N PHE A 127 12.23 -12.68 7.10
CA PHE A 127 12.27 -14.05 7.64
C PHE A 127 11.64 -15.11 6.73
N ASP A 128 10.68 -14.75 5.88
CA ASP A 128 10.20 -15.67 4.85
C ASP A 128 11.27 -15.81 3.74
N PRO A 129 11.72 -17.03 3.39
CA PRO A 129 12.80 -17.22 2.42
C PRO A 129 12.52 -16.63 1.03
N GLU A 130 11.28 -16.71 0.54
CA GLU A 130 10.91 -16.23 -0.79
C GLU A 130 10.80 -14.71 -0.81
N TYR A 131 10.19 -14.11 0.22
CA TYR A 131 10.17 -12.66 0.36
C TYR A 131 11.56 -12.09 0.59
N ARG A 132 12.41 -12.76 1.39
CA ARG A 132 13.78 -12.33 1.66
C ARG A 132 14.60 -12.26 0.38
N LYS A 133 14.54 -13.29 -0.47
CA LYS A 133 15.22 -13.31 -1.77
C LYS A 133 14.82 -12.12 -2.64
N ILE A 134 13.54 -11.74 -2.64
CA ILE A 134 13.04 -10.59 -3.39
C ILE A 134 13.50 -9.27 -2.73
N ALA A 135 13.46 -9.17 -1.41
CA ALA A 135 13.90 -8.00 -0.66
C ALA A 135 15.40 -7.73 -0.84
N GLU A 136 16.23 -8.77 -0.78
CA GLU A 136 17.68 -8.70 -1.04
C GLU A 136 17.95 -8.29 -2.49
N LYS A 137 17.21 -8.84 -3.46
CA LYS A 137 17.29 -8.38 -4.87
C LYS A 137 16.99 -6.89 -4.98
N PHE A 138 15.91 -6.41 -4.36
CA PHE A 138 15.52 -5.00 -4.40
C PHE A 138 16.49 -4.07 -3.65
N LEU A 139 17.14 -4.56 -2.60
CA LEU A 139 18.19 -3.81 -1.92
C LEU A 139 19.44 -3.66 -2.81
N ASN A 140 19.82 -4.71 -3.54
CA ASN A 140 20.98 -4.73 -4.43
C ASN A 140 20.71 -4.08 -5.80
N ASP A 141 19.45 -3.97 -6.21
CA ASP A 141 19.03 -3.35 -7.47
C ASP A 141 17.86 -2.36 -7.23
N PRO A 142 18.19 -1.11 -6.87
CA PRO A 142 17.19 -0.07 -6.59
C PRO A 142 16.30 0.28 -7.79
N GLU A 143 16.79 0.11 -9.02
CA GLU A 143 15.98 0.38 -10.23
C GLU A 143 14.94 -0.73 -10.45
N ALA A 144 15.32 -2.00 -10.25
CA ALA A 144 14.34 -3.09 -10.27
C ALA A 144 13.27 -2.90 -9.17
N PHE A 145 13.67 -2.42 -7.98
CA PHE A 145 12.72 -2.09 -6.92
C PHE A 145 11.77 -0.97 -7.34
N ARG A 146 12.30 0.15 -7.83
CA ARG A 146 11.53 1.30 -8.28
C ARG A 146 10.53 0.92 -9.38
N LEU A 147 10.97 0.16 -10.38
CA LEU A 147 10.12 -0.30 -11.48
C LEU A 147 9.03 -1.26 -10.98
N ALA A 148 9.38 -2.21 -10.12
CA ALA A 148 8.41 -3.15 -9.55
C ALA A 148 7.36 -2.45 -8.69
N PHE A 149 7.77 -1.48 -7.86
CA PHE A 149 6.84 -0.67 -7.08
C PHE A 149 5.91 0.14 -7.97
N ALA A 150 6.44 0.85 -8.98
CA ALA A 150 5.63 1.65 -9.91
C ALA A 150 4.58 0.79 -10.64
N LYS A 151 4.99 -0.35 -11.22
CA LYS A 151 4.06 -1.27 -11.90
C LYS A 151 3.04 -1.88 -10.94
N ALA A 152 3.45 -2.27 -9.74
CA ALA A 152 2.55 -2.86 -8.76
C ALA A 152 1.55 -1.84 -8.18
N TRP A 153 1.99 -0.60 -7.94
CA TRP A 153 1.12 0.49 -7.50
C TRP A 153 0.10 0.85 -8.57
N TYR A 154 0.54 0.96 -9.83
CA TYR A 154 -0.37 1.17 -10.96
C TYR A 154 -1.42 0.06 -11.05
N LYS A 155 -1.01 -1.21 -10.97
CA LYS A 155 -1.96 -2.34 -10.92
C LYS A 155 -2.91 -2.23 -9.71
N LEU A 156 -2.40 -1.93 -8.52
CA LEU A 156 -3.20 -1.86 -7.30
C LEU A 156 -4.38 -0.88 -7.44
N THR A 157 -4.14 0.28 -8.05
CA THR A 157 -5.11 1.38 -8.15
C THR A 157 -5.95 1.36 -9.43
N HIS A 158 -5.74 0.37 -10.33
CA HIS A 158 -6.45 0.28 -11.61
C HIS A 158 -7.03 -1.11 -11.92
N ARG A 159 -6.73 -2.13 -11.11
CA ARG A 159 -7.17 -3.53 -11.32
C ARG A 159 -8.67 -3.74 -11.35
N ASP A 160 -9.45 -2.81 -10.81
CA ASP A 160 -10.92 -2.82 -10.77
C ASP A 160 -11.56 -1.87 -11.80
N MET A 161 -10.75 -1.19 -12.62
CA MET A 161 -11.25 -0.31 -13.68
C MET A 161 -11.72 -1.06 -14.93
N GLY A 162 -11.46 -2.37 -15.05
CA GLY A 162 -11.81 -3.14 -16.24
C GLY A 162 -11.00 -2.74 -17.48
N PRO A 163 -11.58 -2.78 -18.69
CA PRO A 163 -10.84 -2.59 -19.93
C PRO A 163 -10.25 -1.18 -20.06
N GLN A 164 -9.15 -1.06 -20.81
CA GLN A 164 -8.44 0.21 -21.03
C GLN A 164 -9.33 1.30 -21.65
N SER A 165 -10.39 0.94 -22.38
CA SER A 165 -11.35 1.89 -22.94
C SER A 165 -12.07 2.75 -21.89
N ARG A 166 -12.03 2.37 -20.60
CA ARG A 166 -12.58 3.16 -19.48
C ARG A 166 -11.61 4.20 -18.92
N TYR A 167 -10.37 4.25 -19.40
CA TYR A 167 -9.33 5.11 -18.86
C TYR A 167 -9.41 6.46 -19.60
N LEU A 168 -9.64 7.54 -18.86
CA LEU A 168 -9.94 8.87 -19.44
C LEU A 168 -8.73 9.80 -19.53
N ALA A 169 -7.61 9.45 -18.89
CA ALA A 169 -6.43 10.31 -18.81
C ALA A 169 -5.41 9.99 -19.90
N ASP A 170 -4.90 11.02 -20.57
CA ASP A 170 -3.85 10.91 -21.60
C ASP A 170 -2.51 10.37 -21.04
N SER A 171 -2.34 10.42 -19.72
CA SER A 171 -1.18 9.86 -19.01
C SER A 171 -1.27 8.35 -18.78
N ALA A 172 -2.37 7.70 -19.19
CA ALA A 172 -2.50 6.26 -19.07
C ALA A 172 -1.41 5.54 -19.89
N PRO A 173 -0.66 4.60 -19.27
CA PRO A 173 0.26 3.74 -19.98
C PRO A 173 -0.41 3.04 -21.17
N GLN A 174 0.23 3.15 -22.33
CA GLN A 174 -0.19 2.47 -23.57
C GLN A 174 0.28 1.00 -23.62
N GLU A 175 1.02 0.54 -22.62
CA GLU A 175 1.44 -0.86 -22.50
C GLU A 175 0.22 -1.76 -22.24
N ASP A 176 0.10 -2.82 -23.05
CA ASP A 176 -0.86 -3.90 -22.83
C ASP A 176 -0.40 -4.77 -21.66
N LEU A 177 -0.82 -4.39 -20.45
CA LEU A 177 -0.54 -5.16 -19.26
C LEU A 177 -1.52 -6.33 -19.17
N ILE A 178 -0.99 -7.56 -19.10
CA ILE A 178 -1.78 -8.80 -19.11
C ILE A 178 -2.93 -8.84 -18.09
N TRP A 179 -2.76 -8.21 -16.91
CA TRP A 179 -3.80 -8.20 -15.87
C TRP A 179 -5.00 -7.29 -16.20
N LYS A 180 -4.92 -6.50 -17.27
CA LYS A 180 -6.03 -5.70 -17.80
C LYS A 180 -6.89 -6.49 -18.80
N ASP A 181 -6.54 -7.75 -19.08
CA ASP A 181 -7.15 -8.60 -20.09
C ASP A 181 -7.31 -7.88 -21.45
N PRO A 182 -6.19 -7.41 -22.04
CA PRO A 182 -6.25 -6.60 -23.26
C PRO A 182 -6.88 -7.40 -24.41
N LEU A 183 -7.79 -6.76 -25.12
CA LEU A 183 -8.43 -7.31 -26.31
C LEU A 183 -7.75 -6.76 -27.57
N PRO A 184 -7.57 -7.58 -28.62
CA PRO A 184 -7.06 -7.09 -29.88
C PRO A 184 -8.00 -6.03 -30.46
N GLN A 185 -7.44 -5.07 -31.17
CA GLN A 185 -8.25 -4.14 -31.96
C GLN A 185 -8.94 -4.89 -33.09
N ALA A 186 -10.17 -4.50 -33.40
CA ALA A 186 -10.90 -5.09 -34.51
C ALA A 186 -10.22 -4.72 -35.84
N GLU A 187 -9.70 -5.72 -36.56
CA GLU A 187 -9.03 -5.54 -37.85
C GLU A 187 -10.02 -5.32 -39.02
N THR A 188 -11.29 -5.66 -38.82
CA THR A 188 -12.34 -5.59 -39.85
C THR A 188 -13.49 -4.70 -39.44
N LYS A 189 -14.23 -4.18 -40.43
CA LYS A 189 -15.49 -3.48 -40.19
C LYS A 189 -16.50 -4.40 -39.49
N ALA A 190 -17.31 -3.82 -38.62
CA ALA A 190 -18.46 -4.50 -38.04
C ALA A 190 -19.39 -5.00 -39.16
N ILE A 191 -20.00 -6.17 -38.94
CA ILE A 191 -20.97 -6.76 -39.86
C ILE A 191 -22.21 -5.87 -39.99
N SER A 192 -22.76 -5.77 -41.21
CA SER A 192 -24.00 -5.04 -41.50
C SER A 192 -25.23 -5.74 -40.92
N GLN A 193 -26.33 -5.00 -40.77
CA GLN A 193 -27.61 -5.55 -40.31
C GLN A 193 -28.08 -6.76 -41.16
N ARG A 194 -27.90 -6.68 -42.49
CA ARG A 194 -28.22 -7.79 -43.40
C ARG A 194 -27.35 -9.04 -43.14
N GLN A 195 -26.09 -8.87 -42.76
CA GLN A 195 -25.22 -9.98 -42.38
C GLN A 195 -25.62 -10.56 -41.01
N VAL A 196 -26.01 -9.72 -40.05
CA VAL A 196 -26.55 -10.17 -38.75
C VAL A 196 -27.79 -11.06 -38.95
N GLU A 197 -28.74 -10.63 -39.79
CA GLU A 197 -29.95 -11.40 -40.10
C GLU A 197 -29.62 -12.75 -40.74
N LYS A 198 -28.70 -12.77 -41.73
CA LYS A 198 -28.23 -14.00 -42.36
C LYS A 198 -27.60 -14.97 -41.36
N LEU A 199 -26.74 -14.47 -40.46
CA LEU A 199 -26.07 -15.29 -39.45
C LEU A 199 -27.06 -15.86 -38.42
N LYS A 200 -28.06 -15.08 -38.00
CA LYS A 200 -29.12 -15.58 -37.09
C LYS A 200 -29.88 -16.75 -37.69
N ALA A 201 -30.26 -16.68 -38.97
CA ALA A 201 -30.94 -17.78 -39.66
C ALA A 201 -30.04 -19.04 -39.72
N GLN A 202 -28.77 -18.88 -40.08
CA GLN A 202 -27.80 -19.99 -40.10
C GLN A 202 -27.60 -20.65 -38.74
N ILE A 203 -27.60 -19.88 -37.64
CA ILE A 203 -27.50 -20.42 -36.27
C ILE A 203 -28.76 -21.24 -35.93
N LEU A 204 -29.96 -20.76 -36.28
CA LEU A 204 -31.20 -21.50 -36.03
C LEU A 204 -31.29 -22.81 -36.82
N GLU A 205 -30.76 -22.82 -38.05
CA GLU A 205 -30.72 -24.00 -38.92
C GLU A 205 -29.60 -24.99 -38.55
N SER A 206 -28.68 -24.62 -37.65
CA SER A 206 -27.50 -25.44 -37.31
C SER A 206 -27.80 -26.73 -36.53
N GLY A 207 -29.03 -26.88 -36.03
CA GLY A 207 -29.40 -27.98 -35.14
C GLY A 207 -28.92 -27.81 -33.69
N LEU A 208 -28.29 -26.68 -33.35
CA LEU A 208 -28.00 -26.32 -31.96
C LEU A 208 -29.29 -25.97 -31.21
N THR A 209 -29.49 -26.57 -30.04
CA THR A 209 -30.64 -26.27 -29.19
C THR A 209 -30.41 -25.01 -28.36
N PRO A 210 -31.41 -24.11 -28.22
CA PRO A 210 -31.37 -23.08 -27.19
C PRO A 210 -31.29 -23.76 -25.82
N SER A 211 -30.28 -23.39 -25.02
CA SER A 211 -30.16 -23.82 -23.61
C SER A 211 -31.28 -23.26 -22.75
#